data_AF-A0AA50VZY4-F1
#
_entry.id   AF-A0AA50VZY4-F1
#
_cell.length_a   1.000
_cell.length_b   1.000
_cell.length_c   1.000
_cell.angle_alpha   90.00
_cell.angle_beta   90.00
_cell.angle_gamma   90.00
#
_symmetry.space_group_name_H-M   'P 1'
#
loop_
_entity.id
_entity.type
_entity.pdbx_description
1 polymer ?
#
loop_
_entity_poly.entity_id
_entity_poly.type
_entity_poly.pdbx_seq_one_letter_code
_entity_poly.pdbx_strand_id
1 'polypeptide(L)'
;KELMKMWNLHVMKYNYVGDCQIPLACQMFLQMKGKELLEKNLYRNFTLHMCSLHDFGLLSPAALYQTVQMLNQMLADSAEAKEKMRDSLKAQREHWIAVGKYQQPVIIEQKPITATAKLNNVEASPSVRRKTSNLQNANRMASASSNF
;
A
#
# COMPACT_ATOMS: atom_id res chain seq x y z
N LYS A 1 13.65 -2.40 -5.77
CA LYS A 1 14.73 -1.82 -6.60
C LYS A 1 14.64 -2.24 -8.08
N GLU A 2 14.37 -3.50 -8.39
CA GLU A 2 14.29 -3.99 -9.79
C GLU A 2 13.31 -3.23 -10.68
N LEU A 3 12.09 -2.96 -10.17
CA LEU A 3 11.11 -2.14 -10.88
C LEU A 3 11.68 -0.80 -11.37
N MET A 4 12.38 -0.08 -10.48
CA MET A 4 12.91 1.24 -10.81
C MET A 4 13.98 1.19 -11.90
N LYS A 5 14.74 0.09 -12.01
CA LYS A 5 15.68 -0.09 -13.11
C LYS A 5 14.95 -0.22 -14.45
N MET A 6 13.92 -1.07 -14.49
CA MET A 6 13.09 -1.26 -15.69
C MET A 6 12.41 0.04 -16.10
N TRP A 7 11.88 0.78 -15.13
CA TRP A 7 11.26 2.08 -15.33
C TRP A 7 12.26 3.10 -15.87
N ASN A 8 13.40 3.30 -15.22
CA ASN A 8 14.42 4.26 -15.65
C ASN A 8 14.94 3.94 -17.06
N LEU A 9 15.18 2.67 -17.38
CA LEU A 9 15.57 2.27 -18.73
C LEU A 9 14.49 2.59 -19.76
N HIS A 10 13.22 2.38 -19.44
CA HIS A 10 12.11 2.74 -20.34
C HIS A 10 12.02 4.25 -20.54
N VAL A 11 12.11 5.03 -19.46
CA VAL A 11 12.07 6.50 -19.51
C VAL A 11 13.21 7.07 -20.35
N MET A 12 14.44 6.60 -20.10
CA MET A 12 15.62 7.02 -20.85
C MET A 12 15.55 6.60 -22.33
N LYS A 13 15.01 5.41 -22.63
CA LYS A 13 14.91 4.91 -24.01
C LYS A 13 14.00 5.78 -24.88
N TYR A 14 12.91 6.31 -24.31
CA TYR A 14 11.92 7.11 -25.05
C TYR A 14 12.04 8.61 -24.81
N ASN A 15 13.05 9.05 -24.03
CA ASN A 15 13.32 10.45 -23.73
C ASN A 15 12.09 11.22 -23.23
N TYR A 16 11.33 10.64 -22.29
CA TYR A 16 10.26 11.38 -21.63
C TYR A 16 10.89 12.48 -20.76
N VAL A 17 10.54 13.74 -21.05
CA VAL A 17 11.11 14.92 -20.39
C VAL A 17 10.05 15.81 -19.74
N GLY A 18 8.78 15.65 -20.11
CA GLY A 18 7.67 16.44 -19.58
C GLY A 18 6.69 15.63 -18.76
N ASP A 19 6.17 16.23 -17.67
CA ASP A 19 5.20 15.60 -16.77
C ASP A 19 3.92 15.17 -17.48
N CYS A 20 3.49 15.93 -18.48
CA CYS A 20 2.32 15.59 -19.30
C CYS A 20 2.48 14.28 -20.09
N GLN A 21 3.69 13.74 -20.20
CA GLN A 21 4.00 12.49 -20.90
C GLN A 21 3.93 11.27 -19.98
N ILE A 22 3.94 11.45 -18.66
CA ILE A 22 3.97 10.35 -17.68
C ILE A 22 2.78 9.38 -17.84
N PRO A 23 1.53 9.83 -18.08
CA PRO A 23 0.43 8.91 -18.35
C PRO A 23 0.68 8.00 -19.55
N LEU A 24 1.20 8.55 -20.66
CA LEU A 24 1.53 7.78 -21.86
C LEU A 24 2.68 6.82 -21.59
N ALA A 25 3.72 7.27 -20.87
CA ALA A 25 4.85 6.43 -20.49
C ALA A 25 4.42 5.22 -19.66
N CYS A 26 3.47 5.38 -18.74
CA CYS A 26 2.94 4.27 -17.94
C CYS A 26 2.24 3.21 -18.80
N GLN A 27 1.44 3.64 -19.78
CA GLN A 27 0.76 2.75 -20.71
C GLN A 27 1.76 2.00 -21.61
N MET A 28 2.70 2.73 -22.22
CA MET A 28 3.74 2.13 -23.07
C MET A 28 4.64 1.18 -22.28
N PHE A 29 4.97 1.52 -21.04
CA PHE A 29 5.73 0.66 -20.16
C PHE A 29 5.02 -0.69 -19.94
N LEU A 30 3.72 -0.69 -19.63
CA LEU A 30 2.98 -1.94 -19.46
C LEU A 30 2.86 -2.73 -20.77
N GLN A 31 2.63 -2.07 -21.90
CA GLN A 31 2.56 -2.75 -23.21
C GLN A 31 3.85 -3.50 -23.53
N MET A 32 5.00 -2.91 -23.21
CA MET A 32 6.30 -3.47 -23.56
C MET A 32 6.89 -4.39 -22.49
N LYS A 33 6.67 -4.06 -21.21
CA LYS A 33 7.36 -4.65 -20.07
C LYS A 33 6.42 -5.28 -19.05
N GLY A 34 5.10 -5.18 -19.23
CA GLY A 34 4.13 -5.72 -18.27
C GLY A 34 4.24 -7.23 -18.09
N LYS A 35 4.51 -8.00 -19.15
CA LYS A 35 4.75 -9.45 -19.03
C LYS A 35 5.98 -9.77 -18.16
N GLU A 36 7.12 -9.16 -18.49
CA GLU A 36 8.38 -9.31 -17.73
C GLU A 36 8.21 -8.87 -16.26
N LEU A 37 7.48 -7.78 -16.04
CA LEU A 37 7.16 -7.24 -14.71
C LEU A 37 6.37 -8.25 -13.86
N LEU A 38 5.37 -8.91 -14.46
CA LEU A 38 4.57 -9.92 -13.79
C LEU A 38 5.38 -11.19 -13.50
N GLU A 39 6.19 -11.65 -14.45
CA GLU A 39 7.08 -12.82 -14.28
C GLU A 39 8.11 -12.62 -13.16
N LYS A 40 8.57 -11.37 -12.96
CA LYS A 40 9.46 -10.98 -11.86
C LYS A 40 8.75 -10.73 -10.53
N ASN A 41 7.44 -11.00 -10.44
CA ASN A 41 6.62 -10.74 -9.24
C ASN A 41 6.70 -9.27 -8.76
N LEU A 42 6.67 -8.33 -9.71
CA LEU A 42 6.77 -6.89 -9.42
C LEU A 42 5.41 -6.17 -9.40
N TYR A 43 4.28 -6.88 -9.51
CA TYR A 43 2.92 -6.31 -9.51
C TYR A 43 2.73 -5.28 -8.39
N ARG A 44 2.97 -5.66 -7.13
CA ARG A 44 2.77 -4.78 -5.97
C ARG A 44 3.69 -3.57 -5.99
N ASN A 45 4.93 -3.77 -6.43
CA ASN A 45 5.90 -2.69 -6.56
C ASN A 45 5.41 -1.65 -7.58
N PHE A 46 4.85 -2.12 -8.70
CA PHE A 46 4.35 -1.24 -9.75
C PHE A 46 3.10 -0.48 -9.30
N THR A 47 2.13 -1.16 -8.67
CA THR A 47 0.97 -0.48 -8.10
C THR A 47 1.39 0.61 -7.12
N LEU A 48 2.36 0.34 -6.24
CA LEU A 48 2.89 1.35 -5.32
C LEU A 48 3.53 2.53 -6.06
N HIS A 49 4.30 2.25 -7.13
CA HIS A 49 4.88 3.31 -7.95
C HIS A 49 3.80 4.18 -8.62
N MET A 50 2.72 3.58 -9.12
CA MET A 50 1.59 4.33 -9.69
C MET A 50 0.92 5.24 -8.65
N CYS A 51 0.75 4.76 -7.42
CA CYS A 51 0.27 5.61 -6.32
C CYS A 51 1.25 6.76 -6.05
N SER A 52 2.56 6.52 -6.00
CA SER A 52 3.54 7.58 -5.83
C SER A 52 3.47 8.63 -6.95
N LEU A 53 3.34 8.21 -8.22
CA LEU A 53 3.19 9.16 -9.34
C LEU A 53 1.91 10.01 -9.21
N HIS A 54 0.82 9.43 -8.74
CA HIS A 54 -0.40 10.17 -8.44
C HIS A 54 -0.20 11.17 -7.30
N ASP A 55 0.47 10.77 -6.21
CA ASP A 55 0.71 11.64 -5.06
C ASP A 55 1.62 12.83 -5.41
N PHE A 56 2.51 12.68 -6.39
CA PHE A 56 3.32 13.76 -6.96
C PHE A 56 2.59 14.62 -8.01
N GLY A 57 1.31 14.34 -8.30
CA GLY A 57 0.52 15.08 -9.28
C GLY A 57 0.84 14.74 -10.74
N LEU A 58 1.62 13.68 -11.00
CA LEU A 58 2.01 13.25 -12.35
C LEU A 58 0.97 12.34 -13.01
N LEU A 59 0.07 11.75 -12.22
CA LEU A 59 -1.08 10.98 -12.71
C LEU A 59 -2.37 11.53 -12.12
N SER A 60 -3.39 11.67 -12.97
CA SER A 60 -4.76 11.88 -12.51
C SER A 60 -5.34 10.59 -11.92
N PRO A 61 -6.39 10.66 -11.07
CA PRO A 61 -7.09 9.48 -10.58
C PRO A 61 -7.58 8.55 -11.71
N ALA A 62 -8.03 9.15 -12.82
CA ALA A 62 -8.49 8.41 -13.99
C ALA A 62 -7.33 7.65 -14.67
N ALA A 63 -6.18 8.30 -14.85
CA ALA A 63 -5.00 7.67 -15.44
C ALA A 63 -4.48 6.52 -14.55
N LEU A 64 -4.39 6.74 -13.23
CA LEU A 64 -4.03 5.71 -12.26
C LEU A 64 -4.94 4.48 -12.38
N TYR A 65 -6.26 4.70 -12.37
CA TYR A 65 -7.24 3.63 -12.48
C TYR A 65 -7.07 2.83 -13.78
N GLN A 66 -6.97 3.51 -14.92
CA GLN A 66 -6.80 2.87 -16.23
C GLN A 66 -5.52 2.03 -16.30
N THR A 67 -4.40 2.56 -15.79
CA THR A 67 -3.12 1.84 -15.79
C THR A 67 -3.17 0.60 -14.88
N VAL A 68 -3.78 0.69 -13.70
CA VAL A 68 -3.94 -0.47 -12.82
C VAL A 68 -4.91 -1.51 -13.41
N GLN A 69 -5.98 -1.08 -14.07
CA GLN A 69 -6.89 -1.99 -14.78
C GLN A 69 -6.18 -2.75 -15.90
N MET A 70 -5.34 -2.06 -16.69
CA MET A 70 -4.53 -2.69 -17.72
C MET A 70 -3.59 -3.76 -17.13
N LEU A 71 -2.91 -3.46 -16.02
CA LEU A 71 -2.07 -4.44 -15.33
C LEU A 71 -2.88 -5.64 -14.80
N ASN A 72 -4.07 -5.40 -14.25
CA ASN A 72 -4.96 -6.45 -13.76
C ASN A 72 -5.42 -7.38 -14.88
N GLN A 73 -5.73 -6.82 -16.05
CA GLN A 73 -6.09 -7.60 -17.23
C GLN A 73 -4.90 -8.49 -17.67
N MET A 74 -3.70 -7.93 -17.75
CA MET A 74 -2.49 -8.71 -18.07
C MET A 74 -2.23 -9.84 -17.06
N LEU A 75 -2.48 -9.60 -15.77
CA LEU A 75 -2.39 -10.64 -14.75
C LEU A 75 -3.50 -11.69 -14.91
N ALA A 76 -4.72 -11.26 -15.27
CA ALA A 76 -5.83 -12.16 -15.52
C ALA A 76 -5.50 -13.17 -16.63
N ASP A 77 -4.82 -12.71 -17.67
CA ASP A 77 -4.44 -13.49 -18.84
C ASP A 77 -3.18 -14.36 -18.61
N SER A 78 -2.42 -14.13 -17.53
CA SER A 78 -1.19 -14.87 -17.23
C SER A 78 -1.37 -15.85 -16.06
N ALA A 79 -1.66 -17.11 -16.38
CA ALA A 79 -1.73 -18.19 -15.39
C ALA A 79 -0.37 -18.42 -14.69
N GLU A 80 0.73 -18.35 -15.44
CA GLU A 80 2.08 -18.55 -14.91
C GLU A 80 2.45 -17.46 -13.88
N ALA A 81 2.17 -16.19 -14.17
CA ALA A 81 2.45 -15.10 -13.23
C ALA A 81 1.61 -15.22 -11.95
N LYS A 82 0.33 -15.60 -12.07
CA LYS A 82 -0.54 -15.87 -10.91
C LYS A 82 0.07 -16.95 -10.03
N GLU A 83 0.57 -18.03 -10.61
CA GLU A 83 1.16 -19.13 -9.85
C GLU A 83 2.46 -18.74 -9.16
N LYS A 84 3.39 -18.09 -9.88
CA LYS A 84 4.63 -17.56 -9.29
C LYS A 84 4.38 -16.62 -8.11
N MET A 85 3.32 -15.80 -8.19
CA MET A 85 2.92 -14.93 -7.08
C MET A 85 2.43 -15.72 -5.86
N ARG A 86 1.66 -16.80 -6.07
CA ARG A 86 1.19 -17.69 -4.99
C ARG A 86 2.37 -18.43 -4.35
N ASP A 87 3.29 -18.94 -5.15
CA ASP A 87 4.49 -19.63 -4.66
C ASP A 87 5.37 -18.70 -3.84
N SER A 88 5.60 -17.47 -4.34
CA SER A 88 6.35 -16.45 -3.60
C SER A 88 5.69 -16.13 -2.26
N LEU A 89 4.36 -16.01 -2.22
CA LEU A 89 3.61 -15.76 -0.99
C LEU A 89 3.70 -16.94 -0.02
N LYS A 90 3.61 -18.18 -0.53
CA LYS A 90 3.75 -19.41 0.26
C LYS A 90 5.15 -19.50 0.87
N ALA A 91 6.19 -19.34 0.06
CA ALA A 91 7.58 -19.37 0.52
C ALA A 91 7.87 -18.28 1.56
N GLN A 92 7.37 -17.06 1.33
CA GLN A 92 7.50 -15.97 2.30
C GLN A 92 6.77 -16.30 3.61
N ARG A 93 5.55 -16.84 3.55
CA ARG A 93 4.80 -17.27 4.75
C ARG A 93 5.55 -18.36 5.53
N GLU A 94 6.04 -19.38 4.85
CA GLU A 94 6.81 -20.47 5.46
C GLU A 94 8.08 -19.95 6.12
N HIS A 95 8.79 -19.03 5.45
CA HIS A 95 9.95 -18.34 6.02
C HIS A 95 9.59 -17.56 7.30
N TRP A 96 8.52 -16.76 7.29
CA TRP A 96 8.09 -16.01 8.48
C TRP A 96 7.68 -16.93 9.64
N ILE A 97 7.00 -18.05 9.35
CA ILE A 97 6.66 -19.05 10.37
C ILE A 97 7.93 -19.68 10.95
N ALA A 98 8.91 -20.01 10.10
CA ALA A 98 10.17 -20.60 10.55
C ALA A 98 10.97 -19.62 11.41
N VAL A 99 11.15 -18.37 10.97
CA VAL A 99 11.89 -17.34 11.72
C VAL A 99 11.18 -16.97 13.02
N GLY A 100 9.84 -16.88 13.00
CA GLY A 100 9.04 -16.58 14.19
C GLY A 100 9.17 -17.63 15.30
N LYS A 101 9.48 -18.90 14.98
CA LYS A 101 9.77 -19.95 15.97
C LYS A 101 11.07 -19.73 16.74
N TYR A 102 11.99 -18.92 16.21
CA TYR A 102 13.30 -18.65 16.82
C TYR A 102 13.43 -17.23 17.42
N GLN A 103 12.41 -16.38 17.27
CA GLN A 103 12.32 -15.14 18.04
C GLN A 103 11.87 -15.49 19.46
N GLN A 104 12.82 -15.55 20.38
CA GLN A 104 12.49 -15.56 21.82
C GLN A 104 11.64 -14.33 22.15
N PRO A 105 10.66 -14.44 23.08
CA PRO A 105 9.99 -13.25 23.59
C PRO A 105 11.06 -12.28 24.06
N VAL A 106 11.02 -11.04 23.57
CA VAL A 106 11.84 -9.96 24.11
C VAL A 106 11.60 -9.94 25.61
N ILE A 107 12.59 -10.32 26.41
CA ILE A 107 12.56 -10.09 27.85
C ILE A 107 12.62 -8.57 27.99
N ILE A 108 11.47 -7.95 28.22
CA ILE A 108 11.40 -6.54 28.57
C ILE A 108 12.00 -6.45 29.97
N GLU A 109 13.30 -6.18 30.04
CA GLU A 109 13.95 -5.83 31.29
C GLU A 109 13.23 -4.60 31.84
N GLN A 110 12.60 -4.73 33.02
CA GLN A 110 11.96 -3.61 33.69
C GLN A 110 13.05 -2.57 33.97
N LYS A 111 13.00 -1.46 33.24
CA LYS A 111 13.86 -0.30 33.49
C LYS A 111 13.83 0.00 35.00
N PRO A 112 14.99 0.15 35.68
CA PRO A 112 15.01 0.45 37.10
C PRO A 112 14.22 1.72 37.35
N ILE A 113 13.31 1.62 38.32
CA ILE A 113 12.47 2.72 38.79
C ILE A 113 13.41 3.70 39.51
N THR A 114 14.00 4.65 38.77
CA THR A 114 14.67 5.78 39.39
C THR A 114 13.62 6.62 40.12
N ALA A 115 13.84 6.82 41.42
CA ALA A 115 12.96 7.53 42.33
C ALA A 115 12.49 8.85 41.73
N THR A 116 11.18 8.99 41.58
CA THR A 116 10.51 10.21 41.17
C THR A 116 10.71 11.29 42.23
N ALA A 117 11.33 12.40 41.85
CA ALA A 117 11.24 13.63 42.63
C ALA A 117 9.78 14.07 42.67
N LYS A 118 9.25 14.23 43.89
CA LYS A 118 7.88 14.66 44.17
C LYS A 118 7.65 16.07 43.62
N LEU A 119 6.63 16.23 42.78
CA LEU A 119 6.00 17.51 42.47
C LEU A 119 4.49 17.37 42.67
N ASN A 120 3.94 18.37 43.36
CA ASN A 120 2.70 18.34 44.13
C ASN A 120 1.43 18.05 43.33
N ASN A 121 0.47 17.45 44.06
CA ASN A 121 -0.94 17.32 43.70
C ASN A 121 -1.56 18.69 43.39
N VAL A 122 -2.11 18.85 42.18
CA VAL A 122 -3.23 19.75 41.90
C VAL A 122 -4.28 18.95 41.14
N GLU A 123 -5.53 19.14 41.57
CA GLU A 123 -6.72 18.34 41.29
C GLU A 123 -7.13 18.17 39.81
N ALA A 124 -7.94 17.14 39.61
CA ALA A 124 -8.33 16.50 38.37
C ALA A 124 -9.16 17.35 37.38
N SER A 125 -9.00 17.05 36.09
CA SER A 125 -10.04 17.30 35.08
C SER A 125 -10.08 16.14 34.07
N PRO A 126 -11.24 15.51 33.83
CA PRO A 126 -11.34 14.32 32.99
C PRO A 126 -11.49 14.72 31.51
N SER A 127 -11.02 13.83 30.62
CA SER A 127 -11.33 13.78 29.18
C SER A 127 -10.33 14.41 28.22
N VAL A 128 -9.37 13.61 27.76
CA VAL A 128 -9.00 13.57 26.33
C VAL A 128 -8.72 12.11 25.94
N ARG A 129 -9.80 11.35 25.74
CA ARG A 129 -9.76 10.06 25.03
C ARG A 129 -9.58 10.37 23.54
N ARG A 130 -8.48 9.89 22.95
CA ARG A 130 -8.20 9.96 21.51
C ARG A 130 -9.42 9.46 20.71
N LYS A 131 -10.08 10.35 19.94
CA LYS A 131 -11.11 9.96 18.97
C LYS A 131 -10.43 9.44 17.71
N THR A 132 -10.46 8.12 17.54
CA THR A 132 -10.40 7.47 16.23
C THR A 132 -11.76 7.63 15.56
N SER A 133 -11.80 8.22 14.37
CA SER A 133 -13.04 8.34 13.58
C SER A 133 -13.28 7.05 12.78
N ASN A 134 -14.01 6.10 13.37
CA ASN A 134 -14.67 5.03 12.63
C ASN A 134 -16.08 5.50 12.28
N LEU A 135 -16.32 5.79 11.00
CA LEU A 135 -17.65 6.02 10.47
C LEU A 135 -18.26 4.66 10.14
N GLN A 136 -19.16 4.18 10.99
CA GLN A 136 -20.02 3.03 10.71
C GLN A 136 -21.46 3.33 11.10
N ASN A 137 -22.35 3.08 10.13
CA ASN A 137 -23.78 2.77 10.27
C ASN A 137 -24.68 3.77 11.00
N ALA A 138 -25.28 4.67 10.22
CA ALA A 138 -26.60 5.19 10.52
C ALA A 138 -27.65 4.32 9.81
N ASN A 139 -28.35 3.46 10.56
CA ASN A 139 -29.68 3.04 10.16
C ASN A 139 -30.53 2.59 11.36
N ARG A 140 -31.73 3.18 11.42
CA ARG A 140 -32.96 2.78 12.12
C ARG A 140 -33.17 3.24 13.57
N MET A 141 -34.09 4.19 13.73
CA MET A 141 -35.44 4.08 14.34
C MET A 141 -35.97 5.51 14.56
N ALA A 142 -37.24 5.89 14.40
CA ALA A 142 -38.46 5.24 13.96
C ALA A 142 -39.48 6.35 13.55
N SER A 143 -40.22 6.07 12.47
CA SER A 143 -41.63 6.44 12.17
C SER A 143 -42.42 7.44 13.05
N ALA A 144 -42.97 8.48 12.40
CA ALA A 144 -44.41 8.88 12.40
C ALA A 144 -44.54 10.28 11.74
N SER A 145 -45.06 10.37 10.51
CA SER A 145 -46.46 10.77 10.18
C SER A 145 -46.71 12.28 10.18
N SER A 146 -46.91 12.88 8.99
CA SER A 146 -48.03 13.79 8.68
C SER A 146 -47.93 14.38 7.26
N ASN A 147 -48.92 14.01 6.44
CA ASN A 147 -49.56 14.73 5.32
C ASN A 147 -49.08 16.16 5.01
N PHE A 148 -48.76 16.44 3.75
CA PHE A 148 -49.62 17.11 2.76
C PHE A 148 -48.97 17.03 1.37
#